data_AF-A0AAU8TXU6-F1
#
_entry.id   AF-A0AAU8TXU6-F1
#
_cell.length_a   1.000
_cell.length_b   1.000
_cell.length_c   1.000
_cell.angle_alpha   90.00
_cell.angle_beta   90.00
_cell.angle_gamma   90.00
#
_symmetry.space_group_name_H-M   'P 1'
#
loop_
_entity.id
_entity.type
_entity.pdbx_description
1 polymer ?
#
loop_
_entity_poly.entity_id
_entity_poly.type
_entity_poly.pdbx_seq_one_letter_code
_entity_poly.pdbx_strand_id
1 'polypeptide(L)' 'MSENKPLAENWSAETKFAVVLEAAGLSEIDLGEYCRRKGLYPEQTKAWRQAFISGQKSEKALQKEEREGNPP' A
#
# COMPACT_ATOMS: atom_id res chain seq x y z
N MET A 1 -10.83 9.48 -19.88
CA MET A 1 -10.25 8.26 -19.27
C MET A 1 -9.83 8.67 -17.88
N SER A 2 -10.59 8.31 -16.84
CA SER A 2 -10.32 8.79 -15.49
C SER A 2 -9.14 8.03 -14.91
N GLU A 3 -7.97 8.65 -14.92
CA GLU A 3 -6.76 8.16 -14.26
C GLU A 3 -6.99 8.07 -12.75
N ASN A 4 -7.55 6.96 -12.29
CA ASN A 4 -7.60 6.61 -10.87
C ASN A 4 -6.20 6.12 -10.45
N LYS A 5 -5.26 7.05 -10.43
CA LYS A 5 -3.91 6.87 -9.90
C LYS A 5 -4.05 6.49 -8.42
N PRO A 6 -3.41 5.41 -7.93
CA PRO A 6 -3.68 4.88 -6.60
C PRO A 6 -3.34 5.93 -5.54
N LEU A 7 -4.36 6.59 -4.99
CA LEU A 7 -4.22 7.57 -3.90
C LEU A 7 -3.31 7.01 -2.79
N ALA A 8 -3.43 5.70 -2.56
CA ALA A 8 -2.67 4.87 -1.65
C ALA A 8 -1.14 5.00 -1.74
N GLU A 9 -0.56 5.12 -2.94
CA GLU A 9 0.91 5.20 -3.09
C GLU A 9 1.46 6.49 -2.50
N ASN A 10 0.70 7.58 -2.61
CA ASN A 10 1.05 8.90 -2.08
C ASN A 10 0.71 9.06 -0.58
N TRP A 11 0.20 8.03 0.09
CA TRP A 11 -0.12 8.13 1.52
C TRP A 11 1.14 8.06 2.39
N SER A 12 1.19 8.95 3.39
CA SER A 12 2.20 8.90 4.46
C SER A 12 2.15 7.57 5.22
N ALA A 13 3.29 7.18 5.80
CA ALA A 13 3.39 5.96 6.60
C ALA A 13 2.36 5.92 7.75
N GLU A 14 2.08 7.07 8.38
CA GLU A 14 1.04 7.20 9.42
C GLU A 14 -0.36 6.85 8.89
N THR A 15 -0.73 7.34 7.72
CA THR A 15 -2.03 7.05 7.09
C THR A 15 -2.13 5.57 6.71
N LYS A 16 -1.06 5.00 6.13
CA LYS A 16 -0.98 3.57 5.81
C LYS A 16 -1.10 2.70 7.07
N PHE A 17 -0.48 3.12 8.17
CA PHE A 17 -0.54 2.44 9.45
C PHE A 17 -1.95 2.50 10.07
N ALA A 18 -2.58 3.68 10.08
CA ALA A 18 -3.95 3.83 10.57
C ALA A 18 -4.90 2.89 9.82
N VAL A 19 -4.77 2.81 8.50
CA VAL A 19 -5.58 1.89 7.68
C VAL A 19 -5.31 0.43 8.00
N VAL A 20 -4.06 0.03 8.19
CA VAL A 20 -3.71 -1.33 8.60
C VAL A 20 -4.30 -1.66 9.97
N LEU A 21 -4.29 -0.71 10.91
CA LEU A 21 -4.84 -0.87 12.25
C LEU A 21 -6.37 -0.99 12.22
N GLU A 22 -7.06 -0.11 11.49
CA GLU A 22 -8.50 -0.19 11.27
C GLU A 22 -8.88 -1.53 10.63
N ALA A 23 -8.11 -1.97 9.62
CA ALA A 23 -8.32 -3.23 8.91
C ALA A 23 -7.92 -4.49 9.69
N ALA A 24 -7.13 -4.38 10.75
CA ALA A 24 -6.62 -5.54 11.49
C ALA A 24 -7.74 -6.32 12.19
N GLY A 25 -8.83 -5.64 12.56
CA GLY A 25 -10.02 -6.23 13.19
C GLY A 25 -11.18 -6.51 12.22
N LEU A 26 -11.03 -6.22 10.92
CA LEU A 26 -12.08 -6.44 9.93
C LEU A 26 -12.05 -7.86 9.36
N SER A 27 -13.24 -8.42 9.09
CA SER A 27 -13.36 -9.66 8.33
C SER A 27 -13.07 -9.42 6.84
N GLU A 28 -12.84 -10.46 6.04
CA GLU A 28 -12.53 -10.30 4.61
C GLU A 28 -13.62 -9.54 3.83
N ILE A 29 -14.88 -9.71 4.24
CA ILE A 29 -16.03 -8.99 3.67
C ILE A 29 -15.95 -7.49 3.99
N ASP A 30 -15.76 -7.15 5.27
CA ASP A 30 -15.64 -5.76 5.74
C ASP A 30 -14.41 -5.08 5.16
N LEU A 31 -13.29 -5.81 5.01
CA LEU A 31 -12.08 -5.32 4.37
C LEU A 31 -12.35 -4.93 2.92
N GLY A 32 -13.07 -5.77 2.16
CA GLY A 32 -13.44 -5.48 0.78
C GLY A 32 -14.28 -4.21 0.65
N GLU A 33 -15.24 -4.02 1.54
CA GLU A 33 -16.08 -2.82 1.56
C GLU A 33 -15.29 -1.57 1.99
N TYR A 34 -14.49 -1.68 3.06
CA TYR A 34 -13.62 -0.63 3.56
C TYR A 34 -12.63 -0.17 2.47
N CYS A 35 -12.00 -1.10 1.78
CA CYS A 35 -11.10 -0.84 0.67
C CYS A 35 -11.82 -0.10 -0.47
N ARG A 36 -13.02 -0.55 -0.87
CA ARG A 36 -13.81 0.16 -1.90
C ARG A 36 -14.16 1.59 -1.50
N ARG A 37 -14.54 1.83 -0.25
CA ARG A 37 -14.87 3.18 0.25
C ARG A 37 -13.66 4.12 0.22
N LYS A 38 -12.47 3.62 0.55
CA LYS A 38 -11.23 4.42 0.57
C LYS A 38 -10.45 4.40 -0.75
N GLY A 39 -10.94 3.73 -1.79
CA GLY A 39 -10.24 3.60 -3.06
C GLY A 39 -8.97 2.74 -2.98
N LEU A 40 -8.96 1.77 -2.07
CA LEU A 40 -7.86 0.84 -1.84
C LEU A 40 -8.20 -0.55 -2.37
N TYR A 41 -7.17 -1.38 -2.46
CA TYR A 41 -7.32 -2.82 -2.71
C TYR A 41 -7.01 -3.60 -1.42
N PRO A 42 -7.74 -4.70 -1.14
CA PRO A 42 -7.47 -5.56 0.01
C PRO A 42 -6.02 -6.05 0.04
N GLU A 43 -5.43 -6.34 -1.13
CA GLU A 43 -4.02 -6.72 -1.25
C GLU A 43 -3.07 -5.61 -0.77
N GLN A 44 -3.36 -4.33 -1.01
CA GLN A 44 -2.51 -3.22 -0.54
C GLN A 44 -2.49 -3.14 0.98
N THR A 45 -3.66 -3.25 1.62
CA THR A 45 -3.76 -3.25 3.08
C THR A 45 -3.05 -4.47 3.69
N LYS A 46 -3.18 -5.65 3.07
CA LYS A 46 -2.43 -6.85 3.45
C LYS A 46 -0.92 -6.65 3.29
N ALA A 47 -0.47 -6.05 2.19
CA ALA A 47 0.94 -5.77 1.93
C ALA A 47 1.53 -4.79 2.95
N TRP A 48 0.83 -3.70 3.28
CA TRP A 48 1.26 -2.76 4.31
C TRP A 48 1.31 -3.42 5.68
N ARG A 49 0.29 -4.22 6.04
CA ARG A 49 0.30 -4.98 7.30
C ARG A 49 1.53 -5.87 7.41
N GLN A 50 1.83 -6.62 6.35
CA GLN A 50 3.03 -7.44 6.28
C GLN A 50 4.31 -6.60 6.36
N ALA A 51 4.37 -5.45 5.69
CA ALA A 51 5.53 -4.55 5.77
C ALA A 51 5.76 -4.00 7.20
N PHE A 52 4.69 -3.70 7.95
CA PHE A 52 4.79 -3.27 9.35
C PHE A 52 5.25 -4.41 10.27
N ILE A 53 4.72 -5.62 10.10
CA ILE A 53 5.10 -6.81 10.90
C ILE A 53 6.54 -7.25 10.59
N SER A 54 6.92 -7.20 9.32
CA SER A 54 8.24 -7.62 8.81
C SER A 54 9.35 -6.60 9.11
N GLY A 55 9.01 -5.40 9.61
CA GLY A 55 9.98 -4.34 9.89
C GLY A 55 10.55 -3.73 8.61
N GLN A 56 9.69 -3.09 7.81
CA GLN A 56 10.00 -2.24 6.66
C GLN A 56 11.25 -2.65 5.83
N LYS A 57 11.16 -3.73 5.06
CA LYS A 57 12.07 -3.98 3.91
C LYS A 57 11.46 -3.55 2.57
N SER A 58 10.78 -2.41 2.49
CA SER A 58 10.10 -2.06 1.22
C SER A 58 9.91 -0.56 0.93
N GLU A 59 10.79 0.32 1.41
CA GLU A 59 10.86 1.70 0.88
C GLU A 59 12.10 1.97 0.02
N LYS A 60 13.12 1.09 0.07
CA LYS A 60 14.37 1.29 -0.71
C LYS A 60 14.50 0.47 -2.00
N ALA A 61 13.56 -0.44 -2.30
CA ALA A 61 13.73 -1.37 -3.41
C ALA A 61 13.16 -0.87 -4.77
N LEU A 62 12.20 0.06 -4.79
CA LEU A 62 11.63 0.54 -6.07
C LEU A 62 12.23 1.86 -6.60
N GLN A 63 13.06 2.56 -5.83
CA GLN A 63 13.61 3.86 -6.27
C GLN A 63 15.09 3.81 -6.72
N LYS A 64 15.70 2.61 -6.84
CA LYS A 64 17.11 2.44 -7.27
C LYS A 64 17.33 1.48 -8.44
N GLU A 65 16.33 1.22 -9.29
CA GLU A 65 16.55 0.42 -10.52
C GLU A 65 16.27 1.18 -11.83
N GLU A 66 15.60 2.33 -11.82
CA GLU A 66 15.32 3.12 -13.05
C GLU A 66 16.43 4.11 -13.48
N ARG A 67 17.64 4.09 -12.89
CA ARG A 67 18.73 5.01 -13.33
C ARG A 67 20.07 4.36 -13.64
N GLU A 68 20.20 3.05 -13.54
CA GLU A 68 21.49 2.35 -13.76
C GLU A 68 21.31 1.20 -14.75
N GLY A 69 20.75 1.51 -15.91
CA GLY A 69 20.41 0.49 -16.90
C GLY A 69 20.24 1.01 -18.31
N ASN A 70 21.10 1.92 -18.79
CA ASN A 70 21.31 2.07 -20.23
C ASN A 70 22.70 2.65 -20.58
N PRO A 71 23.74 1.81 -20.74
CA PRO A 71 24.83 2.05 -21.69
C PRO A 71 24.37 1.60 -23.10
N PRO A 72 24.84 2.20 -24.21
CA PRO A 72 26.23 2.58 -24.49
C PRO A 72 26.58 4.06 -24.33
#